data_AF-A0A7X6VRG4-F1
#
_entry.id   AF-A0A7X6VRG4-F1
#
_cell.length_a   1.000
_cell.length_b   1.000
_cell.length_c   1.000
_cell.angle_alpha   90.00
_cell.angle_beta   90.00
_cell.angle_gamma   90.00
#
_symmetry.space_group_name_H-M   'P 1'
#
loop_
_entity.id
_entity.type
_entity.pdbx_description
1 polymer ?
#
loop_
_entity_poly.entity_id
_entity_poly.type
_entity_poly.pdbx_seq_one_letter_code
_entity_poly.pdbx_strand_id
1 'polypeptide(L)'
;MKKFMRLGICLLVCICFITYITDNASAATVNANSSWTHSAWSADYGAKSFVYQVTYIADTTSGYELGSSYDGVSNHDYIAYKSYAIYPPEVGNGEASVIKVAIVNASNNSEVTSLSNSLWRKGTIRGHILPGGSIIFDQLYSTALIQAFPSSNYKVKVVSGFALDYIWTPNMWTNDTCYTSSF
;
A
#
# COMPACT_ATOMS: atom_id res chain seq x y z
N MET A 1 -44.79 -11.97 -33.14
CA MET A 1 -44.37 -10.62 -32.65
C MET A 1 -44.65 -10.39 -31.16
N LYS A 2 -45.88 -10.52 -30.63
CA LYS A 2 -46.20 -10.19 -29.22
C LYS A 2 -45.40 -10.95 -28.14
N LYS A 3 -45.01 -12.22 -28.40
CA LYS A 3 -44.20 -13.03 -27.47
C LYS A 3 -42.74 -12.52 -27.34
N PHE A 4 -42.12 -12.11 -28.44
CA PHE A 4 -40.77 -11.56 -28.46
C PHE A 4 -40.69 -10.19 -27.78
N MET A 5 -41.74 -9.38 -27.92
CA MET A 5 -41.85 -8.07 -27.25
C MET A 5 -41.93 -8.20 -25.72
N ARG A 6 -42.68 -9.21 -25.22
CA ARG A 6 -42.76 -9.51 -23.78
C ARG A 6 -41.43 -10.02 -23.22
N LEU A 7 -40.72 -10.87 -23.97
CA LEU A 7 -39.39 -11.36 -23.59
C LEU A 7 -38.37 -10.21 -23.52
N GLY A 8 -38.40 -9.29 -24.49
CA GLY A 8 -37.54 -8.11 -24.52
C GLY A 8 -37.78 -7.18 -23.33
N ILE A 9 -39.04 -6.96 -22.94
CA ILE A 9 -39.38 -6.16 -21.75
C ILE A 9 -38.91 -6.85 -20.46
N CYS A 10 -39.09 -8.17 -20.33
CA CYS A 10 -38.59 -8.90 -19.17
C CYS A 10 -37.06 -8.84 -19.06
N LEU A 11 -36.34 -8.99 -20.16
CA LEU A 11 -34.88 -8.85 -20.21
C LEU A 11 -34.44 -7.44 -19.82
N LEU A 12 -35.10 -6.41 -20.33
CA LEU A 12 -34.82 -5.02 -19.99
C LEU A 12 -35.02 -4.77 -18.48
N VAL A 13 -36.11 -5.25 -17.91
CA VAL A 13 -36.39 -5.13 -16.47
C VAL A 13 -35.33 -5.87 -15.65
N CYS A 14 -34.92 -7.09 -16.04
CA CYS A 14 -33.85 -7.80 -15.36
C CYS A 14 -32.51 -7.05 -15.42
N ILE A 15 -32.15 -6.47 -16.56
CA ILE A 15 -30.93 -5.66 -16.71
C ILE A 15 -31.00 -4.42 -15.81
N CYS A 16 -32.12 -3.70 -15.82
CA CYS A 16 -32.33 -2.54 -14.95
C CYS A 16 -32.28 -2.91 -13.46
N PHE A 17 -32.80 -4.07 -13.08
CA PHE A 17 -32.75 -4.57 -11.71
C PHE A 17 -31.33 -4.96 -11.29
N ILE A 18 -30.56 -5.59 -12.19
CA ILE A 18 -29.14 -5.89 -11.96
C ILE A 18 -28.36 -4.59 -11.77
N THR A 19 -28.55 -3.59 -12.64
CA THR A 19 -27.87 -2.28 -12.50
C THR A 19 -28.32 -1.47 -11.29
N TYR A 20 -29.53 -1.73 -10.77
CA TYR A 20 -30.06 -1.06 -9.58
C TYR A 20 -29.58 -1.71 -8.27
N ILE A 21 -29.39 -3.02 -8.25
CA ILE A 21 -28.90 -3.76 -7.07
C ILE A 21 -27.38 -3.70 -6.95
N THR A 22 -26.65 -3.47 -8.05
CA THR A 22 -25.22 -3.16 -7.98
C THR A 22 -25.05 -1.74 -7.45
N ASP A 23 -25.21 -1.59 -6.14
CA ASP A 23 -24.62 -0.47 -5.41
C ASP A 23 -23.15 -0.35 -5.84
N ASN A 24 -22.72 0.88 -6.11
CA ASN A 24 -21.44 1.24 -6.70
C ASN A 24 -20.26 0.57 -5.96
N ALA A 25 -19.84 -0.60 -6.42
CA ALA A 25 -18.56 -1.19 -6.06
C ALA A 25 -17.48 -0.35 -6.74
N SER A 26 -16.97 0.65 -6.01
CA SER A 26 -15.82 1.43 -6.44
C SER A 26 -14.57 0.61 -6.13
N ALA A 27 -13.94 0.06 -7.16
CA ALA A 27 -12.61 -0.49 -7.07
C ALA A 27 -11.64 0.51 -7.70
N ALA A 28 -10.81 1.14 -6.86
CA ALA A 28 -9.74 2.02 -7.32
C ALA A 28 -8.42 1.56 -6.73
N THR A 29 -7.32 1.78 -7.44
CA THR A 29 -5.99 1.53 -6.88
C THR A 29 -5.47 2.79 -6.22
N VAL A 30 -5.06 2.68 -4.96
CA VAL A 30 -4.42 3.73 -4.19
C VAL A 30 -2.93 3.44 -4.02
N ASN A 31 -2.12 4.49 -4.03
CA ASN A 31 -0.68 4.39 -3.86
C ASN A 31 -0.16 5.39 -2.82
N ALA A 32 0.87 4.99 -2.10
CA ALA A 32 1.64 5.85 -1.23
C ALA A 32 3.12 5.66 -1.56
N ASN A 33 3.85 6.76 -1.74
CA ASN A 33 5.27 6.73 -2.03
C ASN A 33 6.00 7.66 -1.07
N SER A 34 7.23 7.28 -0.72
CA SER A 34 8.13 8.16 0.00
C SER A 34 9.56 7.95 -0.44
N SER A 35 10.37 8.96 -0.15
CA SER A 35 11.81 8.93 -0.35
C SER A 35 12.44 9.68 0.81
N TRP A 36 13.45 9.10 1.43
CA TRP A 36 14.24 9.79 2.45
C TRP A 36 15.73 9.47 2.32
N THR A 37 16.53 10.40 2.85
CA THR A 37 17.98 10.30 2.81
C THR A 37 18.51 9.95 4.18
N HIS A 38 19.28 8.86 4.27
CA HIS A 38 20.01 8.47 5.47
C HIS A 38 21.50 8.75 5.27
N SER A 39 22.06 9.66 6.05
CA SER A 39 23.50 9.96 6.04
C SER A 39 24.20 9.22 7.18
N ALA A 40 25.27 8.50 6.86
CA ALA A 40 26.06 7.76 7.83
C ALA A 40 27.54 7.72 7.45
N TRP A 41 28.38 7.37 8.41
CA TRP A 41 29.82 7.20 8.25
C TRP A 41 30.24 5.76 8.52
N SER A 42 31.21 5.28 7.75
CA SER A 42 31.89 4.00 7.96
C SER A 42 33.40 4.22 7.90
N ALA A 43 34.18 3.44 8.65
CA ALA A 43 35.64 3.47 8.58
C ALA A 43 36.17 3.07 7.20
N ASP A 44 35.47 2.16 6.51
CA ASP A 44 35.88 1.60 5.22
C ASP A 44 35.51 2.50 4.04
N TYR A 45 34.40 3.26 4.17
CA TYR A 45 33.80 4.00 3.05
C TYR A 45 33.65 5.51 3.28
N GLY A 46 33.94 6.00 4.48
CA GLY A 46 33.77 7.40 4.87
C GLY A 46 32.29 7.80 5.02
N ALA A 47 32.02 9.10 4.97
CA ALA A 47 30.66 9.65 5.04
C ALA A 47 29.93 9.48 3.70
N LYS A 48 28.72 8.92 3.75
CA LYS A 48 27.85 8.65 2.60
C LYS A 48 26.40 8.98 2.93
N SER A 49 25.60 9.20 1.89
CA SER A 49 24.16 9.39 1.98
C SER A 49 23.44 8.40 1.08
N PHE A 50 22.44 7.72 1.63
CA PHE A 50 21.67 6.69 0.95
C PHE A 50 20.24 7.17 0.75
N VAL A 51 19.71 7.03 -0.45
CA VAL A 51 18.31 7.35 -0.74
C VAL A 51 17.50 6.07 -0.68
N TYR A 52 16.67 5.96 0.33
CA TYR A 52 15.74 4.86 0.49
C TYR A 52 14.35 5.29 0.01
N GLN A 53 13.66 4.39 -0.67
CA GLN A 53 12.34 4.61 -1.25
C GLN A 53 11.38 3.50 -0.84
N VAL A 54 10.13 3.92 -0.59
CA VAL A 54 9.01 3.04 -0.31
C VAL A 54 7.95 3.28 -1.35
N THR A 55 7.41 2.18 -1.86
CA THR A 55 6.20 2.17 -2.67
C THR A 55 5.21 1.21 -2.04
N TYR A 56 4.01 1.72 -1.79
CA TYR A 56 2.86 0.94 -1.37
C TYR A 56 1.72 1.12 -2.36
N ILE A 57 1.07 0.02 -2.72
CA ILE A 57 -0.07 0.00 -3.65
C ILE A 57 -1.14 -0.93 -3.06
N ALA A 58 -2.40 -0.53 -3.12
CA ALA A 58 -3.51 -1.39 -2.72
C ALA A 58 -4.79 -1.05 -3.48
N ASP A 59 -5.78 -1.93 -3.42
CA ASP A 59 -7.09 -1.69 -4.01
C ASP A 59 -8.07 -1.26 -2.93
N THR A 60 -8.78 -0.16 -3.16
CA THR A 60 -9.95 0.23 -2.37
C THR A 60 -11.16 -0.59 -2.80
N THR A 61 -12.08 -0.80 -1.86
CA THR A 61 -13.34 -1.49 -2.11
C THR A 61 -14.38 -0.89 -1.20
N SER A 62 -15.54 -0.56 -1.75
CA SER A 62 -16.75 -0.24 -0.99
C SER A 62 -17.68 -1.45 -0.95
N GLY A 63 -18.39 -1.63 0.16
CA GLY A 63 -19.35 -2.73 0.29
C GLY A 63 -20.38 -2.49 1.40
N TYR A 64 -21.17 -3.53 1.68
CA TYR A 64 -22.18 -3.53 2.74
C TYR A 64 -22.09 -4.82 3.55
N GLU A 65 -21.88 -4.70 4.87
CA GLU A 65 -21.75 -5.82 5.78
C GLU A 65 -22.37 -5.46 7.14
N LEU A 66 -22.98 -6.43 7.83
CA LEU A 66 -23.51 -6.25 9.20
C LEU A 66 -24.51 -5.08 9.36
N GLY A 67 -25.25 -4.74 8.29
CA GLY A 67 -26.22 -3.65 8.34
C GLY A 67 -25.65 -2.25 8.12
N SER A 68 -24.37 -2.12 7.78
CA SER A 68 -23.71 -0.85 7.47
C SER A 68 -22.92 -0.95 6.16
N SER A 69 -22.82 0.15 5.41
CA SER A 69 -21.79 0.24 4.37
C SER A 69 -20.40 0.21 5.01
N TYR A 70 -19.36 -0.07 4.24
CA TYR A 70 -17.97 0.04 4.68
C TYR A 70 -17.10 0.47 3.51
N ASP A 71 -15.96 1.08 3.85
CA ASP A 71 -14.84 1.27 2.93
C ASP A 71 -13.66 0.46 3.41
N GLY A 72 -13.02 -0.23 2.49
CA GLY A 72 -11.95 -1.16 2.79
C GLY A 72 -10.81 -1.08 1.80
N VAL A 73 -9.70 -1.69 2.20
CA VAL A 73 -8.50 -1.79 1.38
C VAL A 73 -8.02 -3.24 1.41
N SER A 74 -7.69 -3.78 0.25
CA SER A 74 -7.18 -5.13 0.08
C SER A 74 -6.07 -5.16 -0.99
N ASN A 75 -5.50 -6.35 -1.25
CA ASN A 75 -4.45 -6.55 -2.25
C ASN A 75 -3.28 -5.57 -2.08
N HIS A 76 -2.70 -5.56 -0.88
CA HIS A 76 -1.59 -4.72 -0.49
C HIS A 76 -0.29 -5.23 -1.13
N ASP A 77 0.44 -4.34 -1.79
CA ASP A 77 1.83 -4.51 -2.23
C ASP A 77 2.70 -3.47 -1.54
N TYR A 78 3.83 -3.92 -0.99
CA TYR A 78 4.83 -3.10 -0.32
C TYR A 78 6.21 -3.41 -0.89
N ILE A 79 6.93 -2.37 -1.32
CA ILE A 79 8.31 -2.48 -1.77
C ILE A 79 9.16 -1.41 -1.10
N ALA A 80 10.29 -1.86 -0.59
CA ALA A 80 11.36 -1.07 -0.01
C ALA A 80 12.64 -1.26 -0.81
N TYR A 81 13.23 -0.17 -1.30
CA TYR A 81 14.44 -0.24 -2.11
C TYR A 81 15.34 0.99 -1.93
N LYS A 82 16.64 0.80 -2.15
CA LYS A 82 17.57 1.91 -2.35
C LYS A 82 17.46 2.40 -3.79
N SER A 83 17.15 3.67 -3.97
CA SER A 83 17.12 4.31 -5.28
C SER A 83 18.53 4.76 -5.64
N TYR A 84 18.98 4.45 -6.86
CA TYR A 84 20.33 4.73 -7.38
C TYR A 84 21.49 4.06 -6.61
N ALA A 85 22.06 3.01 -7.19
CA ALA A 85 23.38 2.49 -6.81
C ALA A 85 24.50 3.40 -7.35
N ILE A 86 24.66 4.62 -6.80
CA ILE A 86 25.85 5.45 -7.06
C ILE A 86 27.10 4.78 -6.46
N TYR A 87 26.90 3.98 -5.42
CA TYR A 87 27.95 3.24 -4.73
C TYR A 87 27.92 1.76 -5.13
N PRO A 88 29.06 1.05 -4.97
CA PRO A 88 29.11 -0.39 -5.17
C PRO A 88 28.00 -1.13 -4.39
N PRO A 89 27.51 -2.29 -4.88
CA PRO A 89 26.39 -3.01 -4.29
C PRO A 89 26.53 -3.34 -2.81
N GLU A 90 27.76 -3.45 -2.30
CA GLU A 90 28.09 -3.72 -0.89
C GLU A 90 27.94 -2.51 0.04
N VAL A 91 27.87 -1.28 -0.50
CA VAL A 91 27.89 -0.04 0.30
C VAL A 91 26.49 0.42 0.66
N GLY A 92 26.25 0.64 1.96
CA GLY A 92 24.96 1.11 2.48
C GLY A 92 23.85 0.10 2.27
N ASN A 93 24.17 -1.17 2.48
CA ASN A 93 23.16 -2.21 2.68
C ASN A 93 22.72 -2.22 4.14
N GLY A 94 21.56 -2.80 4.37
CA GLY A 94 20.92 -2.82 5.67
C GLY A 94 19.63 -3.62 5.61
N GLU A 95 18.74 -3.31 6.53
CA GLU A 95 17.45 -3.99 6.64
C GLU A 95 16.30 -2.98 6.49
N ALA A 96 15.24 -3.45 5.83
CA ALA A 96 13.99 -2.74 5.65
C ALA A 96 12.84 -3.58 6.17
N SER A 97 11.83 -2.92 6.74
CA SER A 97 10.60 -3.60 7.13
C SER A 97 9.38 -2.69 7.02
N VAL A 98 8.24 -3.30 6.69
CA VAL A 98 6.93 -2.68 6.94
C VAL A 98 6.61 -2.80 8.43
N ILE A 99 6.46 -1.66 9.10
CA ILE A 99 6.13 -1.61 10.54
C ILE A 99 4.63 -1.64 10.73
N LYS A 100 3.89 -0.89 9.90
CA LYS A 100 2.44 -0.77 10.00
C LYS A 100 1.80 -0.34 8.69
N VAL A 101 0.66 -0.94 8.36
CA VAL A 101 -0.29 -0.43 7.37
C VAL A 101 -1.65 -0.30 8.05
N ALA A 102 -2.23 0.90 8.01
CA ALA A 102 -3.45 1.21 8.74
C ALA A 102 -4.40 2.10 7.95
N ILE A 103 -5.70 1.88 8.10
CA ILE A 103 -6.70 2.86 7.69
C ILE A 103 -6.79 3.91 8.80
N VAL A 104 -6.62 5.17 8.41
CA VAL A 104 -6.74 6.33 9.30
C VAL A 104 -7.80 7.28 8.78
N ASN A 105 -8.42 8.05 9.68
CA ASN A 105 -9.29 9.15 9.28
C ASN A 105 -8.46 10.23 8.57
N ALA A 106 -8.91 10.67 7.40
CA ALA A 106 -8.16 11.61 6.58
C ALA A 106 -7.94 12.98 7.24
N SER A 107 -8.88 13.41 8.11
CA SER A 107 -8.90 14.74 8.72
C SER A 107 -7.98 14.89 9.93
N ASN A 108 -7.85 13.85 10.76
CA ASN A 108 -7.14 13.91 12.04
C ASN A 108 -6.08 12.79 12.24
N ASN A 109 -5.92 11.91 11.25
CA ASN A 109 -5.00 10.76 11.26
C ASN A 109 -5.25 9.75 12.39
N SER A 110 -6.44 9.74 13.01
CA SER A 110 -6.79 8.74 14.01
C SER A 110 -6.89 7.36 13.36
N GLU A 111 -6.21 6.38 13.92
CA GLU A 111 -6.27 5.00 13.44
C GLU A 111 -7.65 4.39 13.67
N VAL A 112 -8.18 3.74 12.63
CA VAL A 112 -9.45 3.01 12.67
C VAL A 112 -9.18 1.52 12.75
N THR A 113 -8.33 1.02 11.87
CA THR A 113 -7.93 -0.39 11.81
C THR A 113 -6.53 -0.52 11.20
N SER A 114 -5.87 -1.66 11.41
CA SER A 114 -4.57 -1.95 10.83
C SER A 114 -4.42 -3.39 10.36
N LEU A 115 -3.58 -3.56 9.35
CA LEU A 115 -3.21 -4.86 8.84
C LEU A 115 -2.22 -5.52 9.81
N SER A 116 -2.55 -6.72 10.27
CA SER A 116 -1.66 -7.49 11.15
C SER A 116 -0.36 -7.86 10.43
N ASN A 117 0.77 -7.72 11.13
CA ASN A 117 2.09 -8.06 10.60
C ASN A 117 2.22 -9.54 10.19
N SER A 118 1.41 -10.44 10.78
CA SER A 118 1.40 -11.87 10.45
C SER A 118 0.77 -12.19 9.08
N LEU A 119 0.11 -11.23 8.45
CA LEU A 119 -0.62 -11.43 7.19
C LEU A 119 0.25 -11.12 5.95
N TRP A 120 1.44 -10.55 6.14
CA TRP A 120 2.38 -10.33 5.06
C TRP A 120 3.04 -11.61 4.58
N ARG A 121 3.31 -11.67 3.27
CA ARG A 121 4.03 -12.74 2.58
C ARG A 121 5.08 -12.13 1.66
N LYS A 122 6.19 -12.82 1.41
CA LYS A 122 7.23 -12.35 0.49
C LYS A 122 6.73 -12.38 -0.96
N GLY A 123 7.04 -11.33 -1.72
CA GLY A 123 6.63 -11.17 -3.13
C GLY A 123 5.68 -9.99 -3.33
N THR A 124 5.09 -9.89 -4.53
CA THR A 124 4.06 -8.91 -4.88
C THR A 124 2.90 -9.58 -5.62
N ILE A 125 1.72 -8.99 -5.51
CA ILE A 125 0.53 -9.30 -6.31
C ILE A 125 0.70 -8.70 -7.71
N ARG A 126 1.15 -7.43 -7.78
CA ARG A 126 1.32 -6.69 -9.04
C ARG A 126 2.78 -6.71 -9.51
N GLY A 127 2.97 -6.42 -10.80
CA GLY A 127 4.30 -6.17 -11.35
C GLY A 127 4.75 -4.75 -10.99
N HIS A 128 6.00 -4.61 -10.53
CA HIS A 128 6.60 -3.31 -10.22
C HIS A 128 7.81 -3.06 -11.12
N ILE A 129 7.88 -1.85 -11.67
CA ILE A 129 9.04 -1.37 -12.41
C ILE A 129 9.81 -0.45 -11.49
N LEU A 130 11.05 -0.81 -11.18
CA LEU A 130 11.95 0.00 -10.37
C LEU A 130 12.97 0.73 -11.25
N PRO A 131 13.49 1.89 -10.82
CA PRO A 131 14.62 2.53 -11.49
C PRO A 131 15.79 1.56 -11.67
N GLY A 132 16.52 1.69 -12.78
CA GLY A 132 17.70 0.88 -13.03
C GLY A 132 18.74 1.02 -11.90
N GLY A 133 19.36 -0.09 -11.50
CA GLY A 133 20.34 -0.11 -10.42
C GLY A 133 19.74 -0.01 -9.01
N SER A 134 18.43 -0.18 -8.85
CA SER A 134 17.81 -0.28 -7.53
C SER A 134 18.20 -1.59 -6.82
N ILE A 135 18.38 -1.51 -5.50
CA ILE A 135 18.58 -2.69 -4.64
C ILE A 135 17.33 -2.84 -3.78
N ILE A 136 16.62 -3.96 -3.95
CA ILE A 136 15.42 -4.28 -3.17
C ILE A 136 15.85 -4.81 -1.80
N PHE A 137 15.34 -4.19 -0.73
CA PHE A 137 15.55 -4.66 0.63
C PHE A 137 14.37 -5.48 1.15
N ASP A 138 13.14 -5.07 0.80
CA ASP A 138 11.96 -5.85 1.16
C ASP A 138 10.88 -5.76 0.08
N GLN A 139 10.16 -6.85 -0.10
CA GLN A 139 9.06 -6.98 -1.04
C GLN A 139 8.02 -7.90 -0.42
N LEU A 140 6.87 -7.33 -0.06
CA LEU A 140 5.82 -7.99 0.68
C LEU A 140 4.46 -7.74 0.05
N TYR A 141 3.57 -8.73 0.17
CA TYR A 141 2.17 -8.60 -0.18
C TYR A 141 1.24 -9.16 0.88
N SER A 142 -0.01 -8.70 0.85
CA SER A 142 -1.12 -9.24 1.65
C SER A 142 -2.42 -9.09 0.88
N THR A 143 -3.22 -10.14 0.81
CA THR A 143 -4.57 -10.08 0.20
C THR A 143 -5.67 -9.84 1.23
N ALA A 144 -5.31 -9.66 2.50
CA ALA A 144 -6.29 -9.45 3.56
C ALA A 144 -7.05 -8.14 3.35
N LEU A 145 -8.35 -8.16 3.64
CA LEU A 145 -9.18 -6.96 3.69
C LEU A 145 -9.05 -6.32 5.07
N ILE A 146 -8.73 -5.03 5.11
CA ILE A 146 -8.94 -4.18 6.29
C ILE A 146 -10.07 -3.22 5.98
N GLN A 147 -11.05 -3.11 6.89
CA GLN A 147 -12.28 -2.34 6.66
C GLN A 147 -12.54 -1.31 7.75
N ALA A 148 -13.11 -0.18 7.35
CA ALA A 148 -13.59 0.88 8.20
C ALA A 148 -15.08 1.10 7.94
N PHE A 149 -15.88 1.11 9.01
CA PHE A 149 -17.29 1.44 8.94
C PHE A 149 -17.48 2.96 8.95
N PRO A 150 -18.43 3.49 8.17
CA PRO A 150 -18.39 4.82 7.61
C PRO A 150 -18.71 5.84 8.69
N SER A 151 -17.79 6.77 8.86
CA SER A 151 -18.01 8.00 9.61
C SER A 151 -17.26 9.19 9.00
N SER A 152 -16.39 8.99 8.00
CA SER A 152 -15.48 10.00 7.45
C SER A 152 -14.83 9.54 6.13
N ASN A 153 -14.10 10.43 5.44
CA ASN A 153 -13.13 10.05 4.41
C ASN A 153 -11.91 9.38 5.05
N TYR A 154 -11.39 8.33 4.42
CA TYR A 154 -10.26 7.56 4.92
C TYR A 154 -9.03 7.70 4.02
N LYS A 155 -7.87 7.34 4.56
CA LYS A 155 -6.64 7.13 3.78
C LYS A 155 -5.83 6.03 4.42
N VAL A 156 -4.93 5.41 3.67
CA VAL A 156 -3.99 4.44 4.24
C VAL A 156 -2.75 5.16 4.73
N LYS A 157 -2.34 4.86 5.96
CA LYS A 157 -1.04 5.20 6.53
C LYS A 157 -0.11 3.99 6.41
N VAL A 158 1.08 4.21 5.88
CA VAL A 158 2.14 3.20 5.78
C VAL A 158 3.33 3.69 6.59
N VAL A 159 3.80 2.87 7.52
CA VAL A 159 5.00 3.13 8.33
C VAL A 159 6.04 2.09 7.96
N SER A 160 7.20 2.56 7.55
CA SER A 160 8.34 1.72 7.17
C SER A 160 9.53 2.01 8.07
N GLY A 161 10.30 0.98 8.38
CA GLY A 161 11.58 1.10 9.06
C GLY A 161 12.73 0.82 8.11
N PHE A 162 13.84 1.52 8.32
CA PHE A 162 15.12 1.21 7.70
C PHE A 162 16.26 1.37 8.70
N ALA A 163 17.19 0.42 8.70
CA ALA A 163 18.43 0.47 9.45
C ALA A 163 19.60 0.07 8.53
N LEU A 164 20.73 0.76 8.67
CA LEU A 164 21.98 0.40 8.00
C LEU A 164 22.69 -0.72 8.76
N ASP A 165 23.55 -1.46 8.05
CA ASP A 165 24.43 -2.46 8.68
C ASP A 165 25.32 -1.84 9.77
N TYR A 166 25.79 -2.67 10.71
CA TYR A 166 26.51 -2.25 11.92
C TYR A 166 27.82 -1.51 11.64
N ILE A 167 28.38 -1.66 10.43
CA ILE A 167 29.57 -0.94 9.97
C ILE A 167 29.34 0.56 9.71
N TRP A 168 28.07 1.00 9.69
CA TRP A 168 27.67 2.40 9.52
C TRP A 168 27.32 3.05 10.86
N THR A 169 27.52 4.36 10.98
CA THR A 169 27.13 5.16 12.15
C THR A 169 26.55 6.50 11.70
N PRO A 170 25.31 6.86 12.11
CA PRO A 170 24.40 6.08 12.95
C PRO A 170 23.81 4.87 12.19
N ASN A 171 23.56 3.77 12.90
CA ASN A 171 22.90 2.55 12.38
C ASN A 171 21.50 2.34 12.97
N MET A 172 20.91 3.39 13.53
CA MET A 172 19.61 3.30 14.20
C MET A 172 18.46 3.11 13.22
N TRP A 173 17.41 2.41 13.68
CA TRP A 173 16.15 2.32 12.96
C TRP A 173 15.55 3.72 12.78
N THR A 174 15.32 4.07 11.52
CA THR A 174 14.63 5.30 11.13
C THR A 174 13.29 4.92 10.54
N ASN A 175 12.24 5.52 11.10
CA ASN A 175 10.88 5.29 10.63
C ASN A 175 10.47 6.40 9.70
N ASP A 176 9.87 6.03 8.58
CA ASP A 176 9.23 6.94 7.66
C ASP A 176 7.74 6.63 7.56
N THR A 177 6.95 7.66 7.28
CA THR A 177 5.50 7.55 7.17
C THR A 177 5.02 8.20 5.88
N CYS A 178 4.28 7.44 5.08
CA CYS A 178 3.58 7.96 3.90
C CYS A 178 2.09 7.62 3.93
N TYR A 179 1.35 8.34 3.09
CA TYR A 179 -0.11 8.24 3.03
C TYR A 179 -0.57 8.10 1.59
N THR A 180 -1.67 7.39 1.38
CA THR A 180 -2.39 7.41 0.11
C THR A 180 -3.19 8.70 -0.03
N SER A 181 -3.73 8.93 -1.24
CA SER A 181 -4.89 9.81 -1.40
C SER A 181 -6.05 9.31 -0.53
N SER A 182 -6.95 10.25 -0.18
CA SER A 182 -8.17 9.88 0.52
C SER A 182 -9.13 9.15 -0.41
N PHE A 183 -9.90 8.22 0.15
CA PHE A 183 -10.97 7.48 -0.49
C PHE A 183 -12.21 7.46 0.42
#